data_AF-A0A7Y3CAR5-F1
#
_entry.id   AF-A0A7Y3CAR5-F1
#
_cell.length_a   1.000
_cell.length_b   1.000
_cell.length_c   1.000
_cell.angle_alpha   90.00
_cell.angle_beta   90.00
_cell.angle_gamma   90.00
#
_symmetry.space_group_name_H-M   'P 1'
#
loop_
_entity.id
_entity.type
_entity.pdbx_description
1 polymer ?
#
loop_
_entity_poly.entity_id
_entity_poly.type
_entity_poly.pdbx_seq_one_letter_code
_entity_poly.pdbx_strand_id
1 'polypeptide(L)'
;MLPFLFFTVLCSAQQSPLVNTSVDTTSIKIGEQIKFKVSVEADTTAQVIFPEGQTFSPLETVEAFKTDTTRKADRMILQKIYALTQFDSGSYILPAQRIEIDGKGYFTDSLRVEVATVEVDTVTKEIYDIKPLIPVDKNRANIPFYVWVILGSLLMIGIVLWYFFRRKPLSEEEQQAMLPPYDRALQELKKLENSKYLIQEEYKKYYSELTDIVRSYLEEDVHISALESTTDQLITKLELMKDAGELKIEDETIQQFKQILYTADLVKFARSKPEMSKAEEDRKSIEHIVIKTKEAIPEPTEEELMELAAYKEVLRKKALKKRWMQAGVATAAIVLLSLVATVFYYGVDNVKNSLIYQPSKKLLEGEWVSSSYGYPPIDISAPDVLLRQEVELSAEEMNVVRNKQVFSFYNPENLFGVGTSSVILAEPTEPDYQKSIDEALKEFVDKGARNIITKQEEFSSASGVPGVKVYGSATFPGDSENDRIKCKYAIILFGGKGFQQQVILSWEEGDPYAEQIIDRIINSIDVKTQV
;
A
#
# COMPACT_ATOMS: atom_id res chain seq x y z
N MET A 1 46.49 -41.85 116.77
CA MET A 1 45.46 -40.87 116.37
C MET A 1 45.57 -40.68 114.86
N LEU A 2 44.44 -40.90 114.17
CA LEU A 2 44.10 -40.66 112.76
C LEU A 2 44.96 -41.31 111.63
N PRO A 3 44.37 -42.22 110.82
CA PRO A 3 44.91 -42.55 109.51
C PRO A 3 44.48 -41.47 108.49
N PHE A 4 45.42 -40.94 107.72
CA PHE A 4 45.14 -39.98 106.65
C PHE A 4 44.97 -40.75 105.34
N LEU A 5 43.74 -40.84 104.85
CA LEU A 5 43.37 -41.53 103.62
C LEU A 5 43.52 -40.56 102.44
N PHE A 6 44.56 -40.73 101.62
CA PHE A 6 44.77 -39.95 100.40
C PHE A 6 43.82 -40.44 99.31
N PHE A 7 42.80 -39.65 98.99
CA PHE A 7 41.89 -39.88 97.87
C PHE A 7 42.47 -39.21 96.62
N THR A 8 43.08 -39.98 95.73
CA THR A 8 43.52 -39.50 94.41
C THR A 8 42.30 -39.35 93.50
N VAL A 9 41.89 -38.09 93.28
CA VAL A 9 40.92 -37.74 92.24
C VAL A 9 41.64 -37.85 90.89
N LEU A 10 41.32 -38.89 90.12
CA LEU A 10 41.65 -38.97 88.70
C LEU A 10 40.81 -37.91 87.98
N CYS A 11 41.41 -36.76 87.71
CA CYS A 11 40.81 -35.73 86.87
C CYS A 11 40.91 -36.21 85.42
N SER A 12 39.82 -36.76 84.87
CA SER A 12 39.71 -37.03 83.44
C SER A 12 39.81 -35.70 82.70
N ALA A 13 40.89 -35.51 81.94
CA ALA A 13 40.99 -34.39 81.03
C ALA A 13 39.92 -34.55 79.93
N GLN A 14 39.01 -33.58 79.84
CA GLN A 14 38.10 -33.47 78.69
C GLN A 14 38.93 -33.38 77.41
N GLN A 15 38.69 -34.29 76.47
CA GLN A 15 39.32 -34.24 75.16
C GLN A 15 38.83 -33.00 74.42
N SER A 16 39.76 -32.22 73.87
CA SER A 16 39.40 -31.02 73.12
C SER A 16 38.49 -31.36 71.93
N PRO A 17 37.55 -30.46 71.57
CA PRO A 17 36.80 -30.56 70.33
C PRO A 17 37.74 -30.62 69.12
N LEU A 18 37.38 -31.40 68.10
CA LEU A 18 38.12 -31.54 66.85
C LEU A 18 37.32 -30.91 65.72
N VAL A 19 37.92 -29.97 64.98
CA VAL A 19 37.31 -29.33 63.81
C VAL A 19 38.09 -29.75 62.57
N ASN A 20 37.42 -30.42 61.64
CA ASN A 20 37.98 -30.87 60.38
C ASN A 20 37.21 -30.27 59.21
N THR A 21 37.90 -29.95 58.12
CA THR A 21 37.29 -29.42 56.91
C THR A 21 37.71 -30.15 55.67
N SER A 22 36.82 -30.22 54.68
CA SER A 22 37.09 -30.81 53.37
C SER A 22 36.32 -30.08 52.28
N VAL A 23 36.89 -29.98 51.09
CA VAL A 23 36.18 -29.60 49.87
C VAL A 23 36.10 -30.78 48.91
N ASP A 24 35.16 -30.75 47.99
CA ASP A 24 35.03 -31.72 46.90
C ASP A 24 36.01 -31.45 45.75
N THR A 25 36.27 -30.18 45.43
CA THR A 25 37.27 -29.77 44.42
C THR A 25 37.93 -28.44 44.80
N THR A 26 39.14 -28.22 44.31
CA THR A 26 39.87 -26.94 44.37
C THR A 26 39.92 -26.22 43.02
N SER A 27 39.27 -26.77 41.99
CA SER A 27 39.22 -26.21 40.64
C SER A 27 37.78 -26.31 40.12
N ILE A 28 37.22 -25.17 39.72
CA ILE A 28 35.86 -25.05 39.17
C ILE A 28 35.84 -24.15 37.94
N LYS A 29 34.77 -24.23 37.15
CA LYS A 29 34.49 -23.22 36.11
C LYS A 29 33.73 -22.02 36.71
N ILE A 30 33.74 -20.89 36.00
CA ILE A 30 32.90 -19.73 36.35
C ILE A 30 31.45 -20.16 36.57
N GLY A 31 30.87 -19.82 37.73
CA GLY A 31 29.49 -20.15 38.11
C GLY A 31 29.26 -21.59 38.58
N GLU A 32 30.28 -22.45 38.56
CA GLU A 32 30.21 -23.79 39.15
C GLU A 32 30.37 -23.71 40.67
N GLN A 33 29.83 -24.70 41.40
CA GLN A 33 29.77 -24.68 42.86
C GLN A 33 30.78 -25.65 43.48
N ILE A 34 31.45 -25.22 44.54
CA ILE A 34 32.24 -26.08 45.45
C ILE A 34 31.44 -26.40 46.70
N LYS A 35 31.58 -27.62 47.23
CA LYS A 35 30.97 -28.03 48.50
C LYS A 35 32.01 -28.02 49.61
N PHE A 36 32.01 -26.94 50.39
CA PHE A 36 32.84 -26.84 51.59
C PHE A 36 32.12 -27.49 52.78
N LYS A 37 32.72 -28.55 53.32
CA LYS A 37 32.19 -29.33 54.44
C LYS A 37 33.02 -29.07 55.69
N VAL A 38 32.35 -28.70 56.77
CA VAL A 38 32.91 -28.56 58.12
C VAL A 38 32.34 -29.66 59.00
N SER A 39 33.23 -30.42 59.65
CA SER A 39 32.90 -31.48 60.59
C SER A 39 33.47 -31.14 61.97
N VAL A 40 32.61 -31.11 62.98
CA VAL A 40 32.97 -30.78 64.36
C VAL A 40 32.64 -31.97 65.25
N GLU A 41 33.65 -32.53 65.88
CA GLU A 41 33.49 -33.55 66.91
C GLU A 41 33.62 -32.90 68.29
N ALA A 42 32.53 -32.94 69.06
CA ALA A 42 32.45 -32.34 70.39
C ALA A 42 31.62 -33.22 71.32
N ASP A 43 31.65 -32.93 72.62
CA ASP A 43 30.84 -33.65 73.60
C ASP A 43 29.35 -33.43 73.32
N THR A 44 28.51 -34.42 73.65
CA THR A 44 27.06 -34.37 73.37
C THR A 44 26.30 -33.22 74.03
N THR A 45 26.88 -32.55 75.03
CA THR A 45 26.34 -31.36 75.71
C THR A 45 26.91 -30.05 75.20
N ALA A 46 27.89 -30.08 74.29
CA ALA A 46 28.57 -28.88 73.80
C ALA A 46 27.67 -28.08 72.85
N GLN A 47 27.71 -26.75 72.94
CA GLN A 47 27.04 -25.85 72.01
C GLN A 47 27.99 -25.48 70.87
N VAL A 48 27.64 -25.86 69.64
CA VAL A 48 28.43 -25.57 68.43
C VAL A 48 27.67 -24.61 67.52
N ILE A 49 28.30 -23.50 67.15
CA ILE A 49 27.77 -22.48 66.25
C ILE A 49 28.65 -22.41 65.00
N PHE A 50 28.04 -22.63 63.84
CA PHE A 50 28.67 -22.53 62.54
C PHE A 50 28.55 -21.10 61.98
N PRO A 51 29.46 -20.67 61.08
CA PRO A 51 29.38 -19.35 60.46
C PRO A 51 28.11 -19.22 59.60
N GLU A 52 27.48 -18.06 59.67
CA GLU A 52 26.29 -17.70 58.90
C GLU A 52 26.54 -16.42 58.09
N GLY A 53 25.85 -16.31 56.95
CA GLY A 53 25.99 -15.17 56.04
C GLY A 53 27.17 -15.29 55.07
N GLN A 54 27.69 -14.13 54.63
CA GLN A 54 28.67 -14.01 53.56
C GLN A 54 30.10 -13.88 54.11
N THR A 55 30.53 -14.84 54.94
CA THR A 55 31.87 -14.85 55.57
C THR A 55 32.96 -15.51 54.71
N PHE A 56 32.60 -15.99 53.51
CA PHE A 56 33.47 -16.74 52.60
C PHE A 56 34.09 -15.88 51.49
N SER A 57 33.93 -14.55 51.55
CA SER A 57 34.48 -13.60 50.58
C SER A 57 35.99 -13.84 50.36
N PRO A 58 36.47 -13.87 49.10
CA PRO A 58 35.82 -13.45 47.86
C PRO A 58 34.86 -14.47 47.21
N LEU A 59 34.66 -15.67 47.77
CA LEU A 59 33.69 -16.65 47.27
C LEU A 59 32.28 -16.34 47.79
N GLU A 60 31.26 -16.61 46.97
CA GLU A 60 29.84 -16.36 47.28
C GLU A 60 29.13 -17.59 47.83
N THR A 61 28.37 -17.45 48.91
CA THR A 61 27.54 -18.53 49.45
C THR A 61 26.25 -18.65 48.66
N VAL A 62 26.10 -19.74 47.90
CA VAL A 62 24.85 -20.06 47.18
C VAL A 62 23.83 -20.66 48.13
N GLU A 63 24.27 -21.63 48.94
CA GLU A 63 23.39 -22.35 49.86
C GLU A 63 24.17 -22.84 51.09
N ALA A 64 23.56 -22.73 52.27
CA ALA A 64 24.03 -23.36 53.49
C ALA A 64 23.07 -24.49 53.88
N PHE A 65 23.51 -25.74 53.74
CA PHE A 65 22.67 -26.90 54.02
C PHE A 65 22.39 -27.04 55.53
N LYS A 66 21.32 -27.78 55.86
CA LYS A 66 20.98 -28.10 57.27
C LYS A 66 22.12 -28.90 57.92
N THR A 67 22.38 -28.62 59.19
CA THR A 67 23.40 -29.32 59.97
C THR A 67 22.95 -30.76 60.22
N ASP A 68 23.80 -31.72 59.87
CA ASP A 68 23.60 -33.14 60.18
C ASP A 68 24.32 -33.50 61.48
N THR A 69 23.71 -34.34 62.32
CA THR A 69 24.23 -34.71 63.64
C THR A 69 24.27 -36.22 63.81
N THR A 70 25.46 -36.78 64.00
CA THR A 70 25.66 -38.20 64.32
C THR A 70 26.19 -38.34 65.74
N ARG A 71 25.47 -39.04 66.62
CA ARG A 71 25.92 -39.29 68.02
C ARG A 71 26.72 -40.59 68.10
N LYS A 72 27.85 -40.56 68.81
CA LYS A 72 28.70 -41.72 69.15
C LYS A 72 28.99 -41.69 70.66
N ALA A 73 28.22 -42.45 71.42
CA ALA A 73 28.33 -42.53 72.88
C ALA A 73 28.29 -41.15 73.57
N ASP A 74 29.41 -40.70 74.14
CA ASP A 74 29.60 -39.44 74.84
C ASP A 74 29.88 -38.24 73.91
N ARG A 75 30.16 -38.49 72.62
CA ARG A 75 30.46 -37.46 71.61
C ARG A 75 29.42 -37.37 70.50
N MET A 76 29.37 -36.21 69.85
CA MET A 76 28.58 -35.97 68.64
C MET A 76 29.45 -35.38 67.53
N ILE A 77 29.17 -35.79 66.30
CA ILE A 77 29.76 -35.26 65.08
C ILE A 77 28.70 -34.41 64.40
N LEU A 78 28.97 -33.11 64.27
CA LEU A 78 28.13 -32.16 63.57
C LEU A 78 28.75 -31.84 62.22
N GLN A 79 27.98 -32.02 61.14
CA GLN A 79 28.44 -31.74 59.78
C GLN A 79 27.59 -30.62 59.16
N LYS A 80 28.25 -29.60 58.63
CA LYS A 80 27.63 -28.50 57.90
C LYS A 80 28.28 -28.40 56.52
N ILE A 81 27.46 -28.25 55.47
CA ILE A 81 27.93 -28.11 54.08
C ILE A 81 27.50 -26.73 53.56
N TYR A 82 28.42 -26.06 52.88
CA TYR A 82 28.20 -24.80 52.19
C TYR A 82 28.49 -24.98 50.70
N ALA A 83 27.53 -24.62 49.84
CA ALA A 83 27.76 -24.47 48.41
C ALA A 83 28.29 -23.06 48.14
N LEU A 84 29.52 -22.97 47.65
CA LEU A 84 30.19 -21.70 47.36
C LEU A 84 30.46 -21.59 45.85
N THR A 85 30.45 -20.38 45.28
CA THR A 85 30.74 -20.15 43.85
C THR A 85 31.51 -18.84 43.62
N GLN A 86 31.94 -18.61 42.37
CA GLN A 86 32.55 -17.37 41.91
C GLN A 86 32.19 -17.11 40.45
N PHE A 87 31.88 -15.85 40.12
CA PHE A 87 31.46 -15.43 38.78
C PHE A 87 32.58 -14.85 37.91
N ASP A 88 33.76 -14.62 38.50
CA ASP A 88 34.95 -14.14 37.80
C ASP A 88 36.05 -15.22 37.77
N SER A 89 36.77 -15.33 36.65
CA SER A 89 37.94 -16.22 36.59
C SER A 89 39.10 -15.71 37.44
N GLY A 90 39.90 -16.63 37.97
CA GLY A 90 41.07 -16.29 38.78
C GLY A 90 41.33 -17.26 39.92
N SER A 91 42.33 -16.92 40.72
CA SER A 91 42.76 -17.68 41.89
C SER A 91 42.27 -16.98 43.16
N TYR A 92 41.38 -17.64 43.90
CA TYR A 92 40.72 -17.09 45.08
C TYR A 92 41.08 -17.89 46.33
N ILE A 93 41.13 -17.23 47.48
CA ILE A 93 41.40 -17.87 48.76
C ILE A 93 40.09 -17.95 49.54
N LEU A 94 39.65 -19.17 49.87
CA LEU A 94 38.64 -19.45 50.87
C LEU A 94 39.23 -19.13 52.26
N PRO A 95 38.79 -18.06 52.95
CA PRO A 95 39.36 -17.69 54.24
C PRO A 95 38.98 -18.68 55.33
N ALA A 96 39.86 -18.82 56.33
CA ALA A 96 39.62 -19.61 57.53
C ALA A 96 38.33 -19.13 58.24
N GLN A 97 37.42 -20.07 58.51
CA GLN A 97 36.14 -19.80 59.14
C GLN A 97 36.21 -20.05 60.64
N ARG A 98 35.56 -19.18 61.42
CA ARG A 98 35.46 -19.33 62.88
C ARG A 98 34.27 -20.19 63.25
N ILE A 99 34.52 -21.29 63.95
CA ILE A 99 33.53 -22.16 64.59
C ILE A 99 33.56 -21.89 66.09
N GLU A 100 32.41 -21.62 66.70
CA GLU A 100 32.33 -21.39 68.14
C GLU A 100 31.82 -22.65 68.84
N ILE A 101 32.59 -23.14 69.82
CA ILE A 101 32.28 -24.34 70.62
C ILE A 101 32.38 -23.94 72.09
N ASP A 102 31.26 -23.95 72.81
CA ASP A 102 31.15 -23.54 74.22
C ASP A 102 31.77 -22.16 74.51
N GLY A 103 31.56 -21.19 73.62
CA GLY A 103 32.09 -19.84 73.72
C GLY A 103 33.57 -19.67 73.30
N LYS A 104 34.25 -20.77 72.92
CA LYS A 104 35.64 -20.73 72.42
C LYS A 104 35.67 -20.84 70.90
N GLY A 105 36.46 -19.97 70.26
CA GLY A 105 36.63 -19.97 68.81
C GLY A 105 37.69 -20.97 68.33
N TYR A 106 37.33 -21.77 67.35
CA TYR A 106 38.20 -22.66 66.58
C TYR A 106 38.17 -22.20 65.12
N PHE A 107 39.28 -22.33 64.39
CA PHE A 107 39.37 -21.88 63.00
C PHE A 107 39.55 -23.07 62.06
N THR A 108 38.91 -23.01 60.90
CA THR A 108 39.15 -23.96 59.80
C THR A 108 40.43 -23.61 59.05
N ASP A 109 40.89 -24.53 58.22
CA ASP A 109 41.96 -24.23 57.28
C ASP A 109 41.49 -23.29 56.17
N SER A 110 42.40 -22.45 55.67
CA SER A 110 42.20 -21.66 54.45
C SER A 110 42.59 -22.48 53.23
N LEU A 111 41.87 -22.32 52.11
CA LEU A 111 42.13 -23.08 50.89
C LEU A 111 42.19 -22.18 49.66
N ARG A 112 43.04 -22.53 48.68
CA ARG A 112 43.06 -21.86 47.38
C ARG A 112 42.13 -22.59 46.40
N VAL A 113 41.28 -21.83 45.72
CA VAL A 113 40.33 -22.30 44.70
C VAL A 113 40.63 -21.60 43.38
N GLU A 114 40.83 -22.38 42.33
CA GLU A 114 41.04 -21.89 40.97
C GLU A 114 39.72 -21.88 40.18
N VAL A 115 39.42 -20.76 39.54
CA VAL A 115 38.19 -20.55 38.75
C VAL A 115 38.58 -20.37 37.28
N ALA A 116 38.33 -21.39 36.48
CA ALA A 116 38.64 -21.43 35.07
C ALA A 116 37.49 -20.88 34.21
N THR A 117 37.83 -20.27 33.07
CA THR A 117 36.84 -19.91 32.05
C THR A 117 36.35 -21.14 31.29
N VAL A 118 35.17 -21.03 30.68
CA VAL A 118 34.71 -22.02 29.71
C VAL A 118 35.42 -21.78 28.37
N GLU A 119 36.04 -22.80 27.79
CA GLU A 119 36.65 -22.70 26.48
C GLU A 119 35.58 -22.42 25.42
N VAL A 120 35.73 -21.30 24.70
CA VAL A 120 34.96 -21.00 23.50
C VAL A 120 35.75 -21.48 22.29
N ASP A 121 35.18 -22.41 21.53
CA ASP A 121 35.78 -22.91 20.30
C ASP A 121 35.77 -21.81 19.24
N THR A 122 36.92 -21.18 19.06
CA THR A 122 37.20 -20.12 18.08
C THR A 122 37.82 -20.66 16.80
N VAL A 123 38.06 -21.98 16.72
CA VAL A 123 38.70 -22.63 15.58
C VAL A 123 37.67 -23.19 14.61
N THR A 124 36.57 -23.77 15.11
CA THR A 124 35.47 -24.26 14.26
C THR A 124 34.42 -23.20 13.94
N LYS A 125 34.32 -22.14 14.74
CA LYS A 125 33.37 -21.03 14.54
C LYS A 125 34.11 -19.77 14.15
N GLU A 126 33.91 -19.34 12.92
CA GLU A 126 34.45 -18.10 12.36
C GLU A 126 33.91 -16.90 13.15
N ILE A 127 34.81 -16.02 13.61
CA ILE A 127 34.42 -14.79 14.31
C ILE A 127 33.91 -13.81 13.25
N TYR A 128 32.60 -13.63 13.18
CA TYR A 128 31.99 -12.67 12.27
C TYR A 128 32.22 -11.23 12.76
N ASP A 129 32.47 -10.35 11.81
CA ASP A 129 32.51 -8.90 12.06
C ASP A 129 31.14 -8.40 12.53
N ILE A 130 31.13 -7.26 13.21
CA ILE A 130 29.90 -6.63 13.70
C ILE A 130 29.00 -6.38 12.49
N LYS A 131 27.77 -6.92 12.55
CA LYS A 131 26.78 -6.79 11.48
C LYS A 131 26.65 -5.30 11.12
N PRO A 132 26.92 -4.89 9.86
CA PRO A 132 26.80 -3.50 9.49
C PRO A 132 25.36 -3.02 9.72
N LEU A 133 25.23 -1.76 10.13
CA LEU A 133 23.94 -1.11 10.23
C LEU A 133 23.25 -1.23 8.87
N ILE A 134 22.10 -1.91 8.85
CA ILE A 134 21.28 -2.03 7.64
C ILE A 134 20.85 -0.61 7.25
N PRO A 135 21.27 -0.08 6.09
CA PRO A 135 20.83 1.22 5.66
C PRO A 135 19.32 1.15 5.40
N VAL A 136 18.54 1.77 6.28
CA VAL A 136 17.12 2.03 6.01
C VAL A 136 17.10 3.21 5.07
N ASP A 137 16.73 2.97 3.81
CA ASP A 137 16.51 4.04 2.86
C ASP A 137 15.54 5.05 3.48
N LYS A 138 15.97 6.32 3.56
CA LYS A 138 15.09 7.40 4.01
C LYS A 138 13.86 7.36 3.12
N ASN A 139 12.70 7.11 3.74
CA ASN A 139 11.39 7.17 3.11
C ASN A 139 11.12 8.64 2.70
N ARG A 140 11.80 9.12 1.65
CA ARG A 140 11.33 10.29 0.93
C ARG A 140 9.93 9.91 0.48
N ALA A 141 8.96 10.78 0.75
CA ALA A 141 7.61 10.64 0.22
C ALA A 141 7.71 10.69 -1.32
N ASN A 142 8.08 9.56 -1.91
CA ASN A 142 8.12 9.36 -3.33
C ASN A 142 6.65 9.29 -3.72
N ILE A 143 6.13 10.43 -4.18
CA ILE A 143 4.82 10.49 -4.81
C ILE A 143 4.86 9.45 -5.92
N PRO A 144 4.08 8.37 -5.81
CA PRO A 144 4.20 7.27 -6.74
C PRO A 144 3.82 7.77 -8.13
N PHE A 145 4.54 7.28 -9.15
CA PHE A 145 4.46 7.79 -10.52
C PHE A 145 3.02 7.87 -11.06
N TYR A 146 2.12 6.97 -10.64
CA TYR A 146 0.70 7.03 -10.99
C TYR A 146 0.01 8.35 -10.60
N VAL A 147 0.40 9.02 -9.52
CA VAL A 147 -0.17 10.32 -9.11
C VAL A 147 0.18 11.40 -10.13
N TRP A 148 1.40 11.39 -10.66
CA TRP A 148 1.81 12.31 -11.73
C TRP A 148 1.08 12.03 -13.04
N VAL A 149 0.84 10.76 -13.36
CA VAL A 149 0.04 10.36 -14.53
C VAL A 149 -1.40 10.84 -14.39
N ILE A 150 -2.02 10.66 -13.21
CA ILE A 150 -3.39 11.13 -12.92
C ILE A 150 -3.46 12.66 -13.03
N LEU A 151 -2.53 13.38 -12.40
CA LEU A 151 -2.50 14.84 -12.42
C LEU A 151 -2.30 15.39 -13.84
N GLY A 152 -1.38 14.79 -14.60
CA GLY A 152 -1.15 15.15 -16.01
C GLY A 152 -2.36 14.86 -16.89
N SER A 153 -3.03 13.73 -16.69
CA SER A 153 -4.27 13.37 -17.40
C SER A 153 -5.39 14.36 -17.10
N LEU A 154 -5.59 14.71 -15.82
CA LEU A 154 -6.61 15.68 -15.40
C LEU A 154 -6.36 17.07 -16.00
N LEU A 155 -5.09 17.51 -16.02
CA LEU A 155 -4.70 18.77 -16.65
C LEU A 155 -5.00 18.76 -18.15
N MET A 156 -4.66 17.68 -18.85
CA MET A 156 -4.93 17.53 -20.28
C MET A 156 -6.43 17.51 -20.60
N ILE A 157 -7.24 16.82 -19.77
CA ILE A 157 -8.70 16.84 -19.88
C ILE A 157 -9.22 18.27 -19.70
N GLY A 158 -8.72 19.00 -18.70
CA GLY A 158 -9.04 20.41 -18.47
C GLY A 158 -8.74 21.29 -19.68
N ILE A 159 -7.58 21.11 -20.31
CA ILE A 159 -7.17 21.84 -21.53
C ILE A 159 -8.09 21.49 -22.71
N VAL A 160 -8.43 20.22 -22.91
CA VAL A 160 -9.33 19.77 -23.98
C VAL A 160 -10.73 20.36 -23.80
N LEU A 161 -11.30 20.25 -22.60
CA LEU A 161 -12.59 20.86 -22.28
C LEU A 161 -12.54 22.37 -22.49
N TRP A 162 -11.51 23.04 -21.98
CA TRP A 162 -11.32 24.46 -22.21
C TRP A 162 -11.24 24.79 -23.70
N TYR A 163 -10.48 24.06 -24.52
CA TYR A 163 -10.36 24.31 -25.95
C TYR A 163 -11.69 24.16 -26.70
N PHE A 164 -12.49 23.14 -26.39
CA PHE A 164 -13.78 22.90 -27.06
C PHE A 164 -14.92 23.82 -26.56
N PHE A 165 -14.86 24.26 -25.31
CA PHE A 165 -15.90 25.12 -24.70
C PHE A 165 -15.51 26.60 -24.63
N ARG A 166 -14.25 26.95 -24.90
CA ARG A 166 -13.83 28.35 -25.02
C ARG A 166 -14.63 29.00 -26.14
N ARG A 167 -15.25 30.14 -25.81
CA ARG A 167 -15.83 31.03 -26.81
C ARG A 167 -14.66 31.60 -27.62
N LYS A 168 -14.56 31.19 -28.88
CA LYS A 168 -13.64 31.86 -29.82
C LYS A 168 -14.14 33.31 -29.93
N PRO A 169 -13.28 34.33 -29.71
CA PRO A 169 -13.64 35.68 -30.10
C PRO A 169 -13.87 35.67 -31.61
N LEU A 170 -15.03 36.15 -32.06
CA LEU A 170 -15.30 36.29 -33.48
C LEU A 170 -14.25 37.25 -34.05
N SER A 171 -13.69 36.91 -35.21
CA SER A 171 -12.81 37.84 -35.93
C SER A 171 -13.59 39.12 -36.26
N GLU A 172 -12.91 40.25 -36.39
CA GLU A 172 -13.54 41.55 -36.69
C GLU A 172 -14.35 41.51 -38.01
N GLU A 173 -13.89 40.68 -38.97
CA GLU A 173 -14.57 40.37 -40.22
C GLU A 173 -15.81 39.49 -40.04
N GLU A 174 -15.77 38.50 -39.13
CA GLU A 174 -16.92 37.66 -38.81
C GLU A 174 -17.99 38.44 -38.03
N GLN A 175 -17.57 39.41 -37.21
CA GLN A 175 -18.48 40.31 -36.53
C GLN A 175 -19.19 41.22 -37.54
N GLN A 176 -18.46 41.75 -38.53
CA GLN A 176 -19.03 42.57 -39.61
C GLN A 176 -19.98 41.79 -40.54
N ALA A 177 -19.64 40.54 -40.86
CA ALA A 177 -20.51 39.65 -41.62
C ALA A 177 -21.80 39.27 -40.89
N MET A 178 -21.82 39.35 -39.55
CA MET A 178 -23.04 39.11 -38.75
C MET A 178 -23.95 40.33 -38.63
N LEU A 179 -23.51 41.53 -39.01
CA LEU A 179 -24.42 42.68 -39.01
C LEU A 179 -25.50 42.49 -40.09
N PRO A 180 -26.73 42.97 -39.83
CA PRO A 180 -27.76 43.10 -40.85
C PRO A 180 -27.22 43.82 -42.09
N PRO A 181 -27.66 43.46 -43.31
CA PRO A 181 -27.14 44.04 -44.55
C PRO A 181 -27.20 45.57 -44.59
N TYR A 182 -28.28 46.15 -44.05
CA TYR A 182 -28.46 47.60 -43.89
C TYR A 182 -27.38 48.24 -43.00
N ASP A 183 -27.17 47.71 -41.79
CA ASP A 183 -26.19 48.24 -40.83
C ASP A 183 -24.76 48.08 -41.36
N ARG A 184 -24.49 46.97 -42.06
CA ARG A 184 -23.21 46.71 -42.72
C ARG A 184 -22.93 47.76 -43.79
N ALA A 185 -23.91 48.04 -44.65
CA ALA A 185 -23.79 49.03 -45.71
C ALA A 185 -23.51 50.43 -45.14
N LEU A 186 -24.23 50.87 -44.09
CA LEU A 186 -23.95 52.16 -43.44
C LEU A 186 -22.55 52.22 -42.83
N GLN A 187 -22.11 51.14 -42.18
CA GLN A 187 -20.78 51.08 -41.60
C GLN A 187 -19.69 51.12 -42.68
N GLU A 188 -19.87 50.42 -43.80
CA GLU A 188 -18.94 50.43 -44.94
C GLU A 188 -18.93 51.79 -45.65
N LEU A 189 -20.08 52.43 -45.83
CA LEU A 189 -20.16 53.80 -46.36
C LEU A 189 -19.45 54.81 -45.44
N LYS A 190 -19.56 54.64 -44.13
CA LYS A 190 -18.83 55.47 -43.15
C LYS A 190 -17.32 55.18 -43.16
N LYS A 191 -16.90 53.93 -43.39
CA LYS A 191 -15.48 53.62 -43.61
C LYS A 191 -14.97 54.24 -44.90
N LEU A 192 -15.77 54.19 -45.96
CA LEU A 192 -15.46 54.78 -47.25
C LEU A 192 -15.36 56.31 -47.16
N GLU A 193 -16.20 56.97 -46.35
CA GLU A 193 -16.09 58.39 -46.03
C GLU A 193 -14.75 58.74 -45.36
N ASN A 194 -14.32 57.93 -44.39
CA ASN A 194 -13.07 58.13 -43.65
C ASN A 194 -11.82 57.61 -44.41
N SER A 195 -12.01 57.07 -45.62
CA SER A 195 -10.93 56.54 -46.43
C SER A 195 -10.07 57.64 -47.03
N LYS A 196 -8.83 57.31 -47.40
CA LYS A 196 -7.91 58.25 -48.06
C LYS A 196 -8.06 58.27 -49.58
N TYR A 197 -9.02 57.55 -50.16
CA TYR A 197 -9.13 57.38 -51.61
C TYR A 197 -9.33 58.70 -52.36
N LEU A 198 -10.18 59.59 -51.86
CA LEU A 198 -10.42 60.90 -52.48
C LEU A 198 -9.17 61.81 -52.38
N ILE A 199 -8.46 61.77 -51.25
CA ILE A 199 -7.23 62.55 -51.02
C ILE A 199 -6.08 62.05 -51.91
N GLN A 200 -6.02 60.75 -52.17
CA GLN A 200 -4.98 60.11 -53.00
C GLN A 200 -5.34 60.07 -54.49
N GLU A 201 -6.39 60.77 -54.93
CA GLU A 201 -6.94 60.74 -56.29
C GLU A 201 -7.31 59.33 -56.81
N GLU A 202 -7.58 58.38 -55.91
CA GLU A 202 -7.96 57.00 -56.25
C GLU A 202 -9.48 56.86 -56.51
N TYR A 203 -10.04 57.75 -57.35
CA TYR A 203 -11.48 57.80 -57.66
C TYR A 203 -12.05 56.47 -58.17
N LYS A 204 -11.25 55.72 -58.95
CA LYS A 204 -11.67 54.40 -59.44
C LYS A 204 -11.96 53.42 -58.31
N LYS A 205 -11.10 53.37 -57.28
CA LYS A 205 -11.32 52.49 -56.13
C LYS A 205 -12.48 52.96 -55.28
N TYR A 206 -12.59 54.27 -55.07
CA TYR A 206 -13.69 54.88 -54.33
C TYR A 206 -15.06 54.52 -54.92
N TYR A 207 -15.25 54.72 -56.23
CA TYR A 207 -16.51 54.40 -56.90
C TYR A 207 -16.70 52.88 -57.12
N SER A 208 -15.63 52.07 -57.10
CA SER A 208 -15.78 50.61 -57.02
C SER A 208 -16.37 50.19 -55.70
N GLU A 209 -15.74 50.57 -54.58
CA GLU A 209 -16.26 50.24 -53.25
C GLU A 209 -17.66 50.82 -53.03
N LEU A 210 -17.91 52.07 -53.42
CA LEU A 210 -19.21 52.71 -53.28
C LEU A 210 -20.34 51.91 -53.95
N THR A 211 -20.16 51.50 -55.21
CA THR A 211 -21.19 50.72 -55.91
C THR A 211 -21.29 49.30 -55.41
N ASP A 212 -20.17 48.70 -54.99
CA ASP A 212 -20.14 47.32 -54.52
C ASP A 212 -20.92 47.23 -53.19
N ILE A 213 -20.73 48.18 -52.27
CA ILE A 213 -21.48 48.28 -51.01
C ILE A 213 -22.99 48.33 -51.28
N VAL A 214 -23.45 49.20 -52.20
CA VAL A 214 -24.89 49.34 -52.48
C VAL A 214 -25.44 48.13 -53.22
N ARG A 215 -24.70 47.57 -54.18
CA ARG A 215 -25.14 46.38 -54.91
C ARG A 215 -25.24 45.18 -53.96
N SER A 216 -24.26 44.97 -53.09
CA SER A 216 -24.32 43.94 -52.04
C SER A 216 -25.51 44.15 -51.11
N TYR A 217 -25.79 45.39 -50.70
CA TYR A 217 -26.98 45.70 -49.89
C TYR A 217 -28.29 45.35 -50.61
N LEU A 218 -28.45 45.79 -51.85
CA LEU A 218 -29.66 45.52 -52.65
C LEU A 218 -29.86 44.02 -52.92
N GLU A 219 -28.77 43.26 -53.04
CA GLU A 219 -28.83 41.82 -53.26
C GLU A 219 -29.19 41.03 -52.00
N GLU A 220 -28.66 41.43 -50.85
CA GLU A 220 -28.94 40.76 -49.58
C GLU A 220 -30.31 41.15 -48.98
N ASP A 221 -30.70 42.43 -49.04
CA ASP A 221 -31.90 42.96 -48.33
C ASP A 221 -33.12 43.11 -49.25
N VAL A 222 -32.92 43.45 -50.54
CA VAL A 222 -34.00 43.60 -51.54
C VAL A 222 -34.12 42.37 -52.46
N HIS A 223 -33.20 41.40 -52.34
CA HIS A 223 -33.18 40.16 -53.13
C HIS A 223 -33.13 40.36 -54.65
N ILE A 224 -32.46 41.44 -55.10
CA ILE A 224 -32.20 41.70 -56.52
C ILE A 224 -30.77 41.27 -56.85
N SER A 225 -30.56 40.52 -57.93
CA SER A 225 -29.21 40.15 -58.40
C SER A 225 -28.41 41.37 -58.91
N ALA A 226 -27.94 42.22 -58.00
CA ALA A 226 -27.39 43.54 -58.28
C ALA A 226 -25.90 43.52 -58.61
N LEU A 227 -25.13 42.59 -58.04
CA LEU A 227 -23.69 42.44 -58.32
C LEU A 227 -23.45 41.90 -59.74
N GLU A 228 -24.33 41.02 -60.22
CA GLU A 228 -24.24 40.42 -61.56
C GLU A 228 -24.95 41.22 -62.65
N SER A 229 -25.67 42.28 -62.29
CA SER A 229 -26.41 43.12 -63.25
C SER A 229 -25.57 44.29 -63.76
N THR A 230 -25.75 44.64 -65.03
CA THR A 230 -25.29 45.94 -65.54
C THR A 230 -26.10 47.07 -64.91
N THR A 231 -25.59 48.31 -64.96
CA THR A 231 -26.29 49.49 -64.45
C THR A 231 -27.70 49.62 -65.01
N ASP A 232 -27.89 49.45 -66.32
CA ASP A 232 -29.22 49.52 -66.94
C ASP A 232 -30.15 48.40 -66.45
N GLN A 233 -29.64 47.16 -66.36
CA GLN A 233 -30.41 46.01 -65.88
C GLN A 233 -30.85 46.16 -64.42
N LEU A 234 -29.97 46.68 -63.55
CA LEU A 234 -30.28 46.92 -62.15
C LEU A 234 -31.40 47.96 -62.01
N ILE A 235 -31.32 49.06 -62.75
CA ILE A 235 -32.37 50.10 -62.75
C ILE A 235 -33.70 49.52 -63.26
N THR A 236 -33.69 48.77 -64.37
CA THR A 236 -34.91 48.11 -64.87
C THR A 236 -35.52 47.16 -63.83
N LYS A 237 -34.71 46.39 -63.09
CA LYS A 237 -35.21 45.51 -62.01
C LYS A 237 -35.85 46.30 -60.87
N LEU A 238 -35.24 47.41 -60.45
CA LEU A 238 -35.80 48.28 -59.42
C LEU A 238 -37.12 48.93 -59.86
N GLU A 239 -37.22 49.39 -61.12
CA GLU A 239 -38.45 49.92 -61.70
C GLU A 239 -39.56 48.85 -61.72
N LEU A 240 -39.24 47.61 -62.12
CA LEU A 240 -40.19 46.50 -62.15
C LEU A 240 -40.71 46.13 -60.75
N MET A 241 -39.85 46.09 -59.72
CA MET A 241 -40.27 45.80 -58.34
C MET A 241 -41.13 46.91 -57.74
N LYS A 242 -40.84 48.17 -58.10
CA LYS A 242 -41.69 49.31 -57.77
C LYS A 242 -43.06 49.17 -58.42
N ASP A 243 -43.11 48.86 -59.72
CA ASP A 243 -44.37 48.69 -60.46
C ASP A 243 -45.19 47.49 -59.97
N ALA A 244 -44.53 46.43 -59.48
CA ALA A 244 -45.16 45.29 -58.83
C ALA A 244 -45.66 45.58 -57.39
N GLY A 245 -45.33 46.75 -56.84
CA GLY A 245 -45.69 47.14 -55.47
C GLY A 245 -44.89 46.45 -54.35
N GLU A 246 -43.84 45.72 -54.72
CA GLU A 246 -42.94 45.01 -53.79
C GLU A 246 -41.95 45.97 -53.11
N LEU A 247 -41.67 47.13 -53.75
CA LEU A 247 -40.75 48.13 -53.25
C LEU A 247 -41.34 49.55 -53.37
N LYS A 248 -41.66 50.18 -52.24
CA LYS A 248 -42.27 51.52 -52.20
C LYS A 248 -41.22 52.65 -52.28
N ILE A 249 -40.64 52.86 -53.46
CA ILE A 249 -39.64 53.90 -53.71
C ILE A 249 -40.16 54.95 -54.71
N GLU A 250 -39.80 56.22 -54.48
CA GLU A 250 -40.12 57.35 -55.36
C GLU A 250 -39.29 57.30 -56.66
N ASP A 251 -39.89 57.69 -57.79
CA ASP A 251 -39.21 57.75 -59.09
C ASP A 251 -37.96 58.63 -59.06
N GLU A 252 -38.00 59.72 -58.30
CA GLU A 252 -36.84 60.60 -58.11
C GLU A 252 -35.64 59.86 -57.48
N THR A 253 -35.90 58.94 -56.55
CA THR A 253 -34.84 58.18 -55.85
C THR A 253 -34.18 57.19 -56.82
N ILE A 254 -34.95 56.55 -57.71
CA ILE A 254 -34.43 55.65 -58.75
C ILE A 254 -33.60 56.45 -59.79
N GLN A 255 -34.07 57.62 -60.20
CA GLN A 255 -33.32 58.48 -61.14
C GLN A 255 -32.01 59.01 -60.53
N GLN A 256 -32.03 59.40 -59.25
CA GLN A 256 -30.82 59.78 -58.52
C GLN A 256 -29.82 58.62 -58.45
N PHE A 257 -30.30 57.40 -58.15
CA PHE A 257 -29.44 56.21 -58.12
C PHE A 257 -28.83 55.89 -59.50
N LYS A 258 -29.64 55.97 -60.56
CA LYS A 258 -29.21 55.80 -61.95
C LYS A 258 -28.08 56.77 -62.31
N GLN A 259 -28.22 58.03 -61.93
CA GLN A 259 -27.21 59.06 -62.21
C GLN A 259 -25.88 58.76 -61.50
N ILE A 260 -25.93 58.27 -60.26
CA ILE A 260 -24.74 57.92 -59.48
C ILE A 260 -24.05 56.68 -60.08
N LEU A 261 -24.81 55.64 -60.48
CA LEU A 261 -24.25 54.47 -61.13
C LEU A 261 -23.59 54.78 -62.48
N TYR A 262 -24.19 55.65 -63.30
CA TYR A 262 -23.53 56.10 -64.54
C TYR A 262 -22.27 56.91 -64.27
N THR A 263 -22.29 57.76 -63.23
CA THR A 263 -21.09 58.50 -62.81
C THR A 263 -19.99 57.53 -62.40
N ALA A 264 -20.32 56.48 -61.64
CA ALA A 264 -19.39 55.42 -61.28
C ALA A 264 -18.83 54.69 -62.51
N ASP A 265 -19.67 54.35 -63.49
CA ASP A 265 -19.23 53.69 -64.73
C ASP A 265 -18.30 54.59 -65.56
N LEU A 266 -18.58 55.90 -65.65
CA LEU A 266 -17.70 56.88 -66.29
C LEU A 266 -16.34 56.98 -65.58
N VAL A 267 -16.31 56.93 -64.26
CA VAL A 267 -15.06 56.91 -63.49
C VAL A 267 -14.29 55.61 -63.71
N LYS A 268 -14.98 54.46 -63.67
CA LYS A 268 -14.39 53.11 -63.79
C LYS A 268 -13.81 52.81 -65.16
N PHE A 269 -14.53 53.19 -66.22
CA PHE A 269 -14.24 52.80 -67.60
C PHE A 269 -13.73 53.96 -68.47
N ALA A 270 -14.27 55.17 -68.30
CA ALA A 270 -13.87 56.35 -69.07
C ALA A 270 -12.79 57.23 -68.39
N ARG A 271 -12.28 56.81 -67.21
CA ARG A 271 -11.27 57.52 -66.40
C ARG A 271 -11.67 58.97 -66.07
N SER A 272 -12.97 59.22 -65.92
CA SER A 272 -13.49 60.52 -65.46
C SER A 272 -13.01 60.80 -64.04
N LYS A 273 -12.72 62.07 -63.73
CA LYS A 273 -12.34 62.55 -62.40
C LYS A 273 -13.39 63.57 -61.94
N PRO A 274 -14.44 63.17 -61.21
CA PRO A 274 -15.40 64.11 -60.66
C PRO A 274 -14.74 64.97 -59.58
N GLU A 275 -15.31 66.15 -59.33
CA GLU A 275 -14.87 67.00 -58.22
C GLU A 275 -15.06 66.27 -56.89
N MET A 276 -14.17 66.52 -55.92
CA MET A 276 -14.24 65.87 -54.60
C MET A 276 -15.58 66.11 -53.90
N SER A 277 -16.12 67.33 -54.00
CA SER A 277 -17.45 67.67 -53.48
C SER A 277 -18.56 66.85 -54.12
N LYS A 278 -18.41 66.47 -55.40
CA LYS A 278 -19.41 65.66 -56.12
C LYS A 278 -19.36 64.20 -55.67
N ALA A 279 -18.17 63.66 -55.46
CA ALA A 279 -18.01 62.29 -54.93
C ALA A 279 -18.56 62.14 -53.51
N GLU A 280 -18.39 63.15 -52.65
CA GLU A 280 -18.98 63.18 -51.31
C GLU A 280 -20.52 63.29 -51.35
N GLU A 281 -21.05 64.09 -52.27
CA GLU A 281 -22.50 64.19 -52.50
C GLU A 281 -23.08 62.84 -52.97
N ASP A 282 -22.45 62.20 -53.95
CA ASP A 282 -22.86 60.90 -54.46
C ASP A 282 -22.90 59.82 -53.35
N ARG A 283 -21.92 59.82 -52.43
CA ARG A 283 -21.92 58.94 -51.24
C ARG A 283 -23.12 59.21 -50.33
N LYS A 284 -23.40 60.48 -50.01
CA LYS A 284 -24.54 60.87 -49.15
C LYS A 284 -25.88 60.52 -49.80
N SER A 285 -25.99 60.72 -51.11
CA SER A 285 -27.18 60.32 -51.87
C SER A 285 -27.37 58.80 -51.82
N ILE A 286 -26.29 58.01 -51.94
CA ILE A 286 -26.33 56.56 -51.78
C ILE A 286 -26.75 56.14 -50.36
N GLU A 287 -26.20 56.79 -49.33
CA GLU A 287 -26.59 56.54 -47.93
C GLU A 287 -28.10 56.78 -47.73
N HIS A 288 -28.62 57.88 -48.29
CA HIS A 288 -30.04 58.19 -48.27
C HIS A 288 -30.90 57.19 -49.07
N ILE A 289 -30.40 56.70 -50.21
CA ILE A 289 -31.08 55.65 -51.00
C ILE A 289 -31.17 54.35 -50.18
N VAL A 290 -30.09 53.95 -49.48
CA VAL A 290 -30.09 52.75 -48.61
C VAL A 290 -31.12 52.89 -47.48
N ILE A 291 -31.22 54.07 -46.87
CA ILE A 291 -32.24 54.37 -45.83
C ILE A 291 -33.66 54.27 -46.39
N LYS A 292 -33.95 54.97 -47.48
CA LYS A 292 -35.27 54.95 -48.12
C LYS A 292 -35.67 53.55 -48.60
N THR A 293 -34.70 52.78 -49.10
CA THR A 293 -34.93 51.41 -49.56
C THR A 293 -35.26 50.49 -48.38
N LYS A 294 -34.60 50.67 -47.23
CA LYS A 294 -34.91 49.88 -46.03
C LYS A 294 -36.32 50.12 -45.51
N GLU A 295 -36.73 51.39 -45.46
CA GLU A 295 -38.09 51.79 -45.02
C GLU A 295 -39.19 51.31 -45.98
N ALA A 296 -38.83 51.02 -47.23
CA ALA A 296 -39.75 50.57 -48.27
C ALA A 296 -39.99 49.05 -48.29
N ILE A 297 -39.19 48.26 -47.57
CA ILE A 297 -39.33 46.80 -47.46
C ILE A 297 -40.30 46.46 -46.32
N PRO A 298 -41.32 45.61 -46.54
CA PRO A 298 -42.23 45.19 -45.46
C PRO A 298 -41.47 44.40 -44.38
N GLU A 299 -41.78 44.66 -43.10
CA GLU A 299 -41.21 43.88 -41.99
C GLU A 299 -41.62 42.39 -42.12
N PRO A 300 -40.71 41.44 -41.84
CA PRO A 300 -41.02 40.01 -41.88
C PRO A 300 -42.14 39.66 -40.90
N THR A 301 -42.99 38.71 -41.27
CA THR A 301 -44.18 38.36 -40.47
C THR A 301 -43.76 37.67 -39.16
N GLU A 302 -44.54 37.82 -38.07
CA GLU A 302 -44.24 37.18 -36.77
C GLU A 302 -44.00 35.66 -36.90
N GLU A 303 -44.72 34.99 -37.81
CA GLU A 303 -44.56 33.55 -38.08
C GLU A 303 -43.18 33.22 -38.66
N GLU A 304 -42.67 34.00 -39.61
CA GLU A 304 -41.36 33.80 -40.23
C GLU A 304 -40.21 34.03 -39.24
N LEU A 305 -40.36 35.01 -38.35
CA LEU A 305 -39.41 35.28 -37.27
C LEU A 305 -39.35 34.11 -36.27
N MET A 306 -40.50 33.53 -35.93
CA MET A 306 -40.58 32.35 -35.05
C MET A 306 -39.94 31.12 -35.69
N GLU A 307 -40.18 30.86 -36.98
CA GLU A 307 -39.58 29.74 -37.71
C GLU A 307 -38.05 29.87 -37.80
N LEU A 308 -37.54 31.07 -38.09
CA LEU A 308 -36.11 31.36 -38.10
C LEU A 308 -35.47 31.16 -36.73
N ALA A 309 -36.13 31.59 -35.65
CA ALA A 309 -35.66 31.38 -34.28
C ALA A 309 -35.60 29.88 -33.94
N ALA A 310 -36.65 29.12 -34.24
CA ALA A 310 -36.71 27.68 -34.02
C ALA A 310 -35.62 26.94 -34.83
N TYR A 311 -35.40 27.32 -36.09
CA TYR A 311 -34.35 26.77 -36.92
C TYR A 311 -32.94 27.03 -36.34
N LYS A 312 -32.67 28.27 -35.91
CA LYS A 312 -31.41 28.64 -35.25
C LYS A 312 -31.19 27.86 -33.95
N GLU A 313 -32.23 27.62 -33.15
CA GLU A 313 -32.14 26.79 -31.95
C GLU A 313 -31.78 25.34 -32.26
N VAL A 314 -32.38 24.75 -33.30
CA VAL A 314 -32.07 23.39 -33.75
C VAL A 314 -30.61 23.29 -34.19
N LEU A 315 -30.12 24.26 -34.97
CA LEU A 315 -28.71 24.33 -35.38
C LEU A 315 -27.78 24.45 -34.16
N ARG A 316 -28.12 25.30 -33.19
CA ARG A 316 -27.36 25.45 -31.93
C ARG A 316 -27.30 24.15 -31.14
N LYS A 317 -28.43 23.44 -30.99
CA LYS A 317 -28.48 22.13 -30.30
C LYS A 317 -27.61 21.09 -31.03
N LYS A 318 -27.66 21.03 -32.36
CA LYS A 318 -26.81 20.15 -33.18
C LYS A 318 -25.32 20.48 -33.00
N ALA A 319 -24.95 21.76 -33.04
CA ALA A 319 -23.57 22.21 -32.86
C ALA A 319 -23.03 21.90 -31.46
N LEU A 320 -23.83 22.12 -30.42
CA LEU A 320 -23.49 21.76 -29.03
C LEU A 320 -23.29 20.25 -28.90
N LYS A 321 -24.21 19.43 -29.41
CA LYS A 321 -24.09 17.97 -29.38
C LYS A 321 -22.81 17.48 -30.06
N LYS A 322 -22.46 18.06 -31.21
CA LYS A 322 -21.21 17.74 -31.93
C LYS A 322 -19.98 18.09 -31.10
N ARG A 323 -19.94 19.26 -30.45
CA ARG A 323 -18.84 19.67 -29.57
C ARG A 323 -18.70 18.75 -28.36
N TRP A 324 -19.82 18.39 -27.71
CA TRP A 324 -19.83 17.43 -26.61
C TRP A 324 -19.33 16.05 -27.02
N MET A 325 -19.74 15.57 -28.20
CA MET A 325 -19.28 14.30 -28.75
C MET A 325 -17.77 14.32 -29.03
N GLN A 326 -17.26 15.39 -29.67
CA GLN A 326 -15.82 15.55 -29.94
C GLN A 326 -14.99 15.65 -28.66
N ALA A 327 -15.46 16.43 -27.68
CA ALA A 327 -14.82 16.54 -26.37
C ALA A 327 -14.82 15.18 -25.63
N GLY A 328 -15.91 14.43 -25.70
CA GLY A 328 -16.01 13.08 -25.13
C GLY A 328 -15.02 12.10 -25.75
N VAL A 329 -14.92 12.07 -27.09
CA VAL A 329 -13.96 11.21 -27.81
C VAL A 329 -12.51 11.59 -27.44
N ALA A 330 -12.18 12.88 -27.40
CA ALA A 330 -10.84 13.33 -27.03
C ALA A 330 -10.50 12.99 -25.57
N THR A 331 -11.46 13.13 -24.66
CA THR A 331 -11.30 12.75 -23.24
C THR A 331 -11.07 11.24 -23.10
N ALA A 332 -11.87 10.42 -23.79
CA ALA A 332 -11.72 8.98 -23.78
C ALA A 332 -10.35 8.53 -24.33
N ALA A 333 -9.84 9.19 -25.37
CA ALA A 333 -8.51 8.92 -25.90
C ALA A 333 -7.40 9.23 -24.89
N ILE A 334 -7.51 10.34 -24.13
CA ILE A 334 -6.54 10.68 -23.08
C ILE A 334 -6.55 9.65 -21.95
N VAL A 335 -7.75 9.23 -21.51
CA VAL A 335 -7.88 8.19 -20.48
C VAL A 335 -7.25 6.88 -20.95
N LEU A 336 -7.52 6.45 -22.19
CA LEU A 336 -6.90 5.26 -22.78
C LEU A 336 -5.37 5.36 -22.85
N LEU A 337 -4.84 6.49 -23.32
CA LEU A 337 -3.39 6.71 -23.38
C LEU A 337 -2.75 6.67 -21.98
N SER A 338 -3.41 7.26 -20.98
CA SER A 338 -2.92 7.23 -19.60
C SER A 338 -2.91 5.81 -19.00
N LEU A 339 -3.94 5.01 -19.32
CA LEU A 339 -3.99 3.60 -18.93
C LEU A 339 -2.86 2.81 -19.58
N VAL A 340 -2.66 2.97 -20.90
CA VAL A 340 -1.58 2.31 -21.65
C VAL A 340 -0.21 2.67 -21.10
N ALA A 341 0.05 3.95 -20.82
CA ALA A 341 1.30 4.39 -20.22
C ALA A 341 1.54 3.78 -18.83
N THR A 342 0.48 3.66 -18.02
CA THR A 342 0.54 3.05 -16.69
C THR A 342 0.85 1.55 -16.78
N VAL A 343 0.19 0.83 -17.68
CA VAL A 343 0.46 -0.60 -17.95
C VAL A 343 1.88 -0.81 -18.46
N PHE A 344 2.38 0.05 -19.35
CA PHE A 344 3.73 -0.03 -19.86
C PHE A 344 4.80 0.18 -18.76
N TYR A 345 4.56 1.11 -17.83
CA TYR A 345 5.52 1.43 -16.77
C TYR A 345 5.51 0.40 -15.62
N TYR A 346 4.32 0.04 -15.12
CA TYR A 346 4.19 -0.83 -13.95
C TYR A 346 4.08 -2.33 -14.28
N GLY A 347 3.80 -2.67 -15.55
CA GLY A 347 3.51 -4.03 -15.96
C GLY A 347 2.02 -4.40 -15.79
N VAL A 348 1.57 -5.36 -16.60
CA VAL A 348 0.15 -5.77 -16.66
C VAL A 348 -0.34 -6.27 -15.31
N ASP A 349 0.44 -7.14 -14.65
CA ASP A 349 0.03 -7.77 -13.40
C ASP A 349 -0.10 -6.75 -12.26
N ASN A 350 0.83 -5.81 -12.13
CA ASN A 350 0.74 -4.78 -11.08
C ASN A 350 -0.44 -3.84 -11.28
N VAL A 351 -0.72 -3.44 -12.52
CA VAL A 351 -1.87 -2.56 -12.83
C VAL A 351 -3.18 -3.31 -12.59
N LYS A 352 -3.27 -4.58 -13.02
CA LYS A 352 -4.38 -5.46 -12.71
C LYS A 352 -4.59 -5.60 -11.19
N ASN A 353 -3.53 -5.92 -10.44
CA ASN A 353 -3.57 -6.14 -8.99
C ASN A 353 -3.86 -4.85 -8.19
N SER A 354 -3.64 -3.67 -8.78
CA SER A 354 -3.98 -2.40 -8.14
C SER A 354 -5.39 -1.90 -8.48
N LEU A 355 -5.93 -2.24 -9.66
CA LEU A 355 -7.28 -1.84 -10.09
C LEU A 355 -8.34 -2.85 -9.65
N ILE A 356 -7.97 -4.13 -9.55
CA ILE A 356 -8.84 -5.23 -9.17
C ILE A 356 -8.57 -5.55 -7.69
N TYR A 357 -9.63 -5.55 -6.88
CA TYR A 357 -9.55 -5.93 -5.47
C TYR A 357 -9.02 -7.37 -5.31
N GLN A 358 -8.00 -7.54 -4.45
CA GLN A 358 -7.42 -8.83 -4.12
C GLN A 358 -7.46 -9.06 -2.60
N PRO A 359 -8.20 -10.07 -2.10
CA PRO A 359 -8.31 -10.34 -0.67
C PRO A 359 -6.97 -10.67 0.01
N SER A 360 -6.07 -11.38 -0.68
CA SER A 360 -4.74 -11.76 -0.15
C SER A 360 -3.84 -10.56 0.13
N LYS A 361 -3.91 -9.51 -0.70
CA LYS A 361 -3.15 -8.27 -0.45
C LYS A 361 -3.56 -7.62 0.87
N LYS A 362 -4.86 -7.60 1.18
CA LYS A 362 -5.37 -7.08 2.45
C LYS A 362 -4.86 -7.88 3.65
N LEU A 363 -4.79 -9.21 3.53
CA LEU A 363 -4.22 -10.06 4.58
C LEU A 363 -2.72 -9.81 4.79
N LEU A 364 -1.97 -9.58 3.71
CA LEU A 364 -0.54 -9.32 3.79
C LEU A 364 -0.23 -7.97 4.46
N GLU A 365 -0.95 -6.91 4.07
CA GLU A 365 -0.75 -5.52 4.55
C GLU A 365 -1.42 -5.24 5.91
N GLY A 366 -2.29 -6.14 6.38
CA GLY A 366 -3.00 -6.02 7.65
C GLY A 366 -2.11 -6.14 8.90
N GLU A 367 -2.71 -6.04 10.08
CA GLU A 367 -2.02 -6.32 11.34
C GLU A 367 -1.87 -7.82 11.55
N TRP A 368 -0.66 -8.26 11.84
CA TRP A 368 -0.35 -9.68 12.06
C TRP A 368 -0.39 -10.01 13.54
N VAL A 369 -0.93 -11.19 13.86
CA VAL A 369 -1.03 -11.67 15.24
C VAL A 369 -0.05 -12.83 15.44
N SER A 370 0.82 -12.69 16.44
CA SER A 370 1.72 -13.76 16.88
C SER A 370 1.18 -14.36 18.17
N SER A 371 0.86 -15.65 18.14
CA SER A 371 0.22 -16.37 19.25
C SER A 371 0.76 -17.78 19.40
N SER A 372 0.67 -18.33 20.61
CA SER A 372 0.99 -19.73 20.93
C SER A 372 -0.28 -20.57 20.97
N TYR A 373 -0.31 -21.70 20.24
CA TYR A 373 -1.47 -22.57 20.14
C TYR A 373 -1.19 -23.99 20.64
N GLY A 374 -2.15 -24.55 21.38
CA GLY A 374 -2.10 -25.94 21.84
C GLY A 374 -1.10 -26.24 22.97
N TYR A 375 -1.01 -27.52 23.31
CA TYR A 375 -0.04 -28.07 24.27
C TYR A 375 0.50 -29.42 23.75
N PRO A 376 1.83 -29.56 23.54
CA PRO A 376 2.85 -28.51 23.60
C PRO A 376 2.59 -27.34 22.63
N PRO A 377 3.03 -26.11 22.98
CA PRO A 377 2.67 -24.92 22.22
C PRO A 377 3.41 -24.82 20.88
N ILE A 378 2.67 -24.37 19.87
CA ILE A 378 3.15 -24.00 18.53
C ILE A 378 3.02 -22.48 18.42
N ASP A 379 4.15 -21.80 18.29
CA ASP A 379 4.24 -20.35 18.10
C ASP A 379 4.16 -20.06 16.60
N ILE A 380 3.21 -19.23 16.19
CA ILE A 380 2.99 -18.87 14.78
C ILE A 380 2.52 -17.41 14.66
N SER A 381 3.03 -16.71 13.64
CA SER A 381 2.55 -15.40 13.23
C SER A 381 1.65 -15.55 12.02
N ALA A 382 0.39 -15.12 12.12
CA ALA A 382 -0.61 -15.25 11.05
C ALA A 382 -1.33 -13.92 10.80
N PRO A 383 -1.98 -13.75 9.62
CA PRO A 383 -2.77 -12.56 9.30
C PRO A 383 -3.97 -12.31 10.22
N ASP A 384 -4.45 -13.35 10.91
CA ASP A 384 -5.55 -13.26 11.87
C ASP A 384 -5.42 -14.38 12.92
N VAL A 385 -6.21 -14.29 13.99
CA VAL A 385 -6.22 -15.25 15.10
C VAL A 385 -6.76 -16.60 14.63
N LEU A 386 -6.06 -17.68 14.94
CA LEU A 386 -6.57 -19.03 14.71
C LEU A 386 -7.59 -19.39 15.80
N LEU A 387 -8.80 -19.74 15.37
CA LEU A 387 -9.90 -20.07 16.27
C LEU A 387 -9.88 -21.57 16.60
N ARG A 388 -10.14 -21.89 17.87
CA ARG A 388 -10.23 -23.29 18.33
C ARG A 388 -11.37 -24.01 17.61
N GLN A 389 -11.06 -25.18 17.09
CA GLN A 389 -12.02 -26.08 16.46
C GLN A 389 -12.43 -27.18 17.44
N GLU A 390 -13.72 -27.54 17.43
CA GLU A 390 -14.22 -28.70 18.16
C GLU A 390 -13.97 -29.95 17.30
N VAL A 391 -13.15 -30.88 17.81
CA VAL A 391 -12.80 -32.11 17.11
C VAL A 391 -13.13 -33.29 18.01
N GLU A 392 -14.02 -34.15 17.54
CA GLU A 392 -14.32 -35.42 18.19
C GLU A 392 -13.31 -36.48 17.74
N LEU A 393 -12.71 -37.19 18.70
CA LEU A 393 -11.82 -38.31 18.40
C LEU A 393 -12.69 -39.54 18.10
N SER A 394 -12.43 -40.19 16.96
CA SER A 394 -13.03 -41.48 16.65
C SER A 394 -12.60 -42.55 17.66
N ALA A 395 -13.37 -43.64 17.77
CA ALA A 395 -13.05 -44.75 18.68
C ALA A 395 -11.66 -45.37 18.42
N GLU A 396 -11.16 -45.30 17.18
CA GLU A 396 -9.82 -45.75 16.80
C GLU A 396 -8.74 -44.77 17.27
N GLU A 397 -8.98 -43.45 17.14
CA GLU A 397 -8.06 -42.40 17.59
C GLU A 397 -7.94 -42.36 19.12
N MET A 398 -9.01 -42.62 19.87
CA MET A 398 -8.98 -42.62 21.34
C MET A 398 -8.01 -43.64 21.95
N ASN A 399 -7.64 -44.69 21.21
CA ASN A 399 -6.66 -45.67 21.68
C ASN A 399 -5.20 -45.17 21.57
N VAL A 400 -4.94 -44.18 20.72
CA VAL A 400 -3.60 -43.71 20.37
C VAL A 400 -3.39 -42.25 20.78
N VAL A 401 -4.46 -41.47 20.85
CA VAL A 401 -4.47 -40.03 21.13
C VAL A 401 -5.17 -39.78 22.47
N ARG A 402 -4.44 -39.24 23.43
CA ARG A 402 -4.96 -38.83 24.72
C ARG A 402 -5.66 -37.47 24.65
N ASN A 403 -5.13 -36.55 23.85
CA ASN A 403 -5.68 -35.20 23.69
C ASN A 403 -5.31 -34.65 22.31
N LYS A 404 -6.25 -33.96 21.65
CA LYS A 404 -6.07 -33.30 20.36
C LYS A 404 -6.67 -31.91 20.43
N GLN A 405 -5.87 -30.91 20.11
CA GLN A 405 -6.30 -29.52 20.06
C GLN A 405 -6.05 -29.02 18.65
N VAL A 406 -7.07 -28.43 18.02
CA VAL A 406 -7.00 -27.94 16.65
C VAL A 406 -7.43 -26.47 16.64
N PHE A 407 -6.68 -25.66 15.91
CA PHE A 407 -6.97 -24.25 15.71
C PHE A 407 -6.85 -23.95 14.22
N SER A 408 -7.76 -23.15 13.66
CA SER A 408 -7.70 -22.79 12.25
C SER A 408 -8.20 -21.38 11.98
N PHE A 409 -7.67 -20.82 10.92
CA PHE A 409 -8.13 -19.64 10.23
C PHE A 409 -8.36 -20.00 8.77
N TYR A 410 -9.50 -19.61 8.22
CA TYR A 410 -9.83 -19.84 6.82
C TYR A 410 -10.53 -18.63 6.23
N ASN A 411 -9.99 -18.11 5.13
CA ASN A 411 -10.62 -17.06 4.34
C ASN A 411 -11.22 -17.67 3.07
N PRO A 412 -12.56 -17.70 2.94
CA PRO A 412 -13.22 -18.26 1.77
C PRO A 412 -13.02 -17.42 0.50
N GLU A 413 -12.77 -16.10 0.60
CA GLU A 413 -12.67 -15.22 -0.58
C GLU A 413 -11.45 -15.54 -1.46
N ASN A 414 -10.41 -16.16 -0.90
CA ASN A 414 -9.17 -16.51 -1.60
C ASN A 414 -8.65 -17.92 -1.26
N LEU A 415 -9.52 -18.78 -0.72
CA LEU A 415 -9.21 -20.16 -0.32
C LEU A 415 -7.94 -20.29 0.52
N PHE A 416 -7.65 -19.29 1.35
CA PHE A 416 -6.46 -19.23 2.17
C PHE A 416 -6.75 -19.84 3.54
N GLY A 417 -5.98 -20.87 3.91
CA GLY A 417 -6.17 -21.61 5.14
C GLY A 417 -4.87 -21.77 5.93
N VAL A 418 -4.95 -21.55 7.24
CA VAL A 418 -3.87 -21.82 8.20
C VAL A 418 -4.47 -22.62 9.33
N GLY A 419 -3.97 -23.83 9.54
CA GLY A 419 -4.40 -24.73 10.60
C GLY A 419 -3.21 -25.17 11.42
N THR A 420 -3.41 -25.34 12.72
CA THR A 420 -2.41 -25.94 13.60
C THR A 420 -3.07 -26.91 14.55
N SER A 421 -2.39 -28.02 14.84
CA SER A 421 -2.85 -28.99 15.80
C SER A 421 -1.73 -29.48 16.70
N SER A 422 -2.06 -29.72 17.97
CA SER A 422 -1.20 -30.38 18.93
C SER A 422 -1.89 -31.62 19.47
N VAL A 423 -1.16 -32.74 19.46
CA VAL A 423 -1.64 -34.07 19.81
C VAL A 423 -0.74 -34.63 20.91
N ILE A 424 -1.34 -35.06 22.01
CA ILE A 424 -0.68 -35.84 23.06
C ILE A 424 -1.03 -37.31 22.82
N LEU A 425 -0.02 -38.13 22.64
CA LEU A 425 -0.18 -39.57 22.40
C LEU A 425 -0.47 -40.29 23.73
N ALA A 426 -1.21 -41.41 23.65
CA ALA A 426 -1.51 -42.25 24.80
C ALA A 426 -0.26 -42.95 25.35
N GLU A 427 0.66 -43.32 24.46
CA GLU A 427 1.96 -43.90 24.80
C GLU A 427 3.11 -42.94 24.43
N PRO A 428 4.23 -42.92 25.19
CA PRO A 428 5.37 -42.04 24.95
C PRO A 428 6.28 -42.57 23.83
N THR A 429 5.69 -42.88 22.67
CA THR A 429 6.38 -43.31 21.45
C THR A 429 6.67 -42.12 20.53
N GLU A 430 7.56 -42.31 19.55
CA GLU A 430 7.75 -41.32 18.50
C GLU A 430 6.53 -41.29 17.55
N PRO A 431 6.13 -40.10 17.08
CA PRO A 431 4.97 -39.96 16.22
C PRO A 431 5.20 -40.57 14.84
N ASP A 432 4.14 -41.20 14.31
CA ASP A 432 4.11 -41.65 12.92
C ASP A 432 3.72 -40.49 12.00
N TYR A 433 4.75 -39.80 11.49
CA TYR A 433 4.54 -38.70 10.54
C TYR A 433 3.86 -39.17 9.26
N GLN A 434 4.15 -40.38 8.77
CA GLN A 434 3.57 -40.86 7.52
C GLN A 434 2.06 -41.05 7.67
N LYS A 435 1.62 -41.68 8.76
CA LYS A 435 0.20 -41.81 9.08
C LYS A 435 -0.50 -40.45 9.17
N SER A 436 0.14 -39.48 9.80
CA SER A 436 -0.41 -38.12 9.95
C SER A 436 -0.52 -37.37 8.61
N ILE A 437 0.46 -37.58 7.71
CA ILE A 437 0.41 -37.06 6.34
C ILE A 437 -0.76 -37.69 5.58
N ASP A 438 -0.90 -39.01 5.66
CA ASP A 438 -1.96 -39.74 4.97
C ASP A 438 -3.36 -39.32 5.46
N GLU A 439 -3.52 -39.09 6.77
CA GLU A 439 -4.75 -38.56 7.36
C GLU A 439 -5.07 -37.14 6.86
N ALA A 440 -4.08 -36.25 6.81
CA ALA A 440 -4.26 -34.88 6.30
C ALA A 440 -4.61 -34.87 4.80
N LEU A 441 -3.97 -35.73 3.99
CA LEU A 441 -4.29 -35.86 2.57
C LEU A 441 -5.66 -36.49 2.35
N LYS A 442 -6.07 -37.44 3.22
CA LYS A 442 -7.43 -38.00 3.20
C LYS A 442 -8.47 -36.91 3.47
N GLU A 443 -8.22 -36.00 4.41
CA GLU A 443 -9.12 -34.86 4.65
C GLU A 443 -9.27 -33.97 3.40
N PHE A 444 -8.22 -33.79 2.61
CA PHE A 444 -8.32 -33.08 1.33
C PHE A 444 -9.22 -33.83 0.34
N VAL A 445 -9.06 -35.16 0.23
CA VAL A 445 -9.90 -36.00 -0.63
C VAL A 445 -11.37 -35.95 -0.19
N ASP A 446 -11.63 -36.00 1.12
CA ASP A 446 -12.97 -35.90 1.70
C ASP A 446 -13.62 -34.54 1.41
N LYS A 447 -12.80 -33.47 1.33
CA LYS A 447 -13.21 -32.13 0.85
C LYS A 447 -13.31 -32.01 -0.68
N GLY A 448 -13.16 -33.11 -1.41
CA GLY A 448 -13.35 -33.18 -2.87
C GLY A 448 -12.10 -32.85 -3.69
N ALA A 449 -10.91 -32.82 -3.07
CA ALA A 449 -9.66 -32.57 -3.77
C ALA A 449 -9.32 -33.70 -4.77
N ARG A 450 -8.74 -33.31 -5.90
CA ARG A 450 -8.24 -34.22 -6.95
C ARG A 450 -6.83 -33.80 -7.38
N ASN A 451 -6.14 -34.67 -8.13
CA ASN A 451 -4.80 -34.39 -8.68
C ASN A 451 -3.79 -33.92 -7.63
N ILE A 452 -3.77 -34.58 -6.47
CA ILE A 452 -2.84 -34.27 -5.38
C ILE A 452 -1.44 -34.71 -5.79
N ILE A 453 -0.51 -33.76 -5.84
CA ILE A 453 0.91 -33.98 -6.12
C ILE A 453 1.68 -33.63 -4.86
N THR A 454 2.43 -34.59 -4.32
CA THR A 454 3.12 -34.45 -3.03
C THR A 454 4.64 -34.53 -3.19
N LYS A 455 5.36 -33.68 -2.47
CA LYS A 455 6.81 -33.73 -2.26
C LYS A 455 7.11 -33.61 -0.77
N GLN A 456 8.25 -34.15 -0.35
CA GLN A 456 8.68 -34.15 1.05
C GLN A 456 10.12 -33.66 1.15
N GLU A 457 10.39 -32.82 2.14
CA GLU A 457 11.72 -32.30 2.48
C GLU A 457 11.89 -32.23 4.01
N GLU A 458 13.14 -32.20 4.45
CA GLU A 458 13.47 -31.92 5.86
C GLU A 458 13.19 -30.45 6.17
N PHE A 459 12.71 -30.18 7.38
CA PHE A 459 12.39 -28.83 7.84
C PHE A 459 13.00 -28.56 9.21
N SER A 460 13.28 -27.30 9.51
CA SER A 460 13.74 -26.87 10.83
C SER A 460 12.94 -25.64 11.26
N SER A 461 12.46 -25.63 12.51
CA SER A 461 11.75 -24.48 13.08
C SER A 461 12.66 -23.27 13.24
N ALA A 462 12.10 -22.11 13.59
CA ALA A 462 12.87 -20.89 13.86
C ALA A 462 13.93 -21.08 14.97
N SER A 463 13.67 -21.94 15.98
CA SER A 463 14.64 -22.30 17.04
C SER A 463 15.54 -23.49 16.69
N GLY A 464 15.41 -24.09 15.50
CA GLY A 464 16.25 -25.19 15.03
C GLY A 464 15.71 -26.59 15.34
N VAL A 465 14.43 -26.74 15.72
CA VAL A 465 13.83 -28.05 15.99
C VAL A 465 13.61 -28.80 14.67
N PRO A 466 14.12 -30.04 14.51
CA PRO A 466 13.94 -30.81 13.28
C PRO A 466 12.49 -31.24 13.11
N GLY A 467 12.01 -31.20 11.87
CA GLY A 467 10.68 -31.61 11.46
C GLY A 467 10.64 -32.05 10.00
N VAL A 468 9.45 -32.38 9.53
CA VAL A 468 9.22 -32.80 8.14
C VAL A 468 8.24 -31.83 7.49
N LYS A 469 8.57 -31.36 6.30
CA LYS A 469 7.66 -30.54 5.49
C LYS A 469 7.24 -31.31 4.24
N VAL A 470 5.93 -31.44 4.08
CA VAL A 470 5.28 -32.05 2.92
C VAL A 470 4.51 -30.97 2.19
N TYR A 471 4.81 -30.76 0.91
CA TYR A 471 4.19 -29.69 0.14
C TYR A 471 3.85 -30.15 -1.26
N GLY A 472 2.92 -29.45 -1.89
CA GLY A 472 2.33 -29.96 -3.10
C GLY A 472 1.30 -29.04 -3.72
N SER A 473 0.61 -29.58 -4.71
CA SER A 473 -0.56 -28.95 -5.32
C SER A 473 -1.73 -29.92 -5.34
N ALA A 474 -2.94 -29.42 -5.13
CA ALA A 474 -4.19 -30.17 -5.21
C ALA A 474 -5.27 -29.32 -5.88
N THR A 475 -6.23 -29.94 -6.55
CA THR A 475 -7.34 -29.26 -7.20
C THR A 475 -8.61 -29.42 -6.38
N PHE A 476 -9.12 -28.34 -5.81
CA PHE A 476 -10.33 -28.30 -4.99
C PHE A 476 -11.56 -27.87 -5.82
N PRO A 477 -12.79 -28.26 -5.44
CA PRO A 477 -14.01 -27.72 -6.03
C PRO A 477 -14.14 -26.22 -5.73
N GLY A 478 -14.52 -25.43 -6.74
CA GLY A 478 -14.81 -23.99 -6.61
C GLY A 478 -16.28 -23.69 -6.32
N ASP A 479 -16.71 -22.45 -6.58
CA ASP A 479 -18.07 -21.97 -6.26
C ASP A 479 -19.18 -22.58 -7.15
N SER A 480 -18.81 -23.07 -8.33
CA SER A 480 -19.72 -23.73 -9.27
C SER A 480 -19.40 -25.22 -9.41
N GLU A 481 -20.40 -26.03 -9.76
CA GLU A 481 -20.29 -27.50 -9.82
C GLU A 481 -19.16 -28.01 -10.76
N ASN A 482 -18.85 -27.25 -11.81
CA ASN A 482 -17.77 -27.51 -12.76
C ASN A 482 -16.50 -26.68 -12.52
N ASP A 483 -16.50 -25.77 -11.55
CA ASP A 483 -15.34 -24.94 -11.24
C ASP A 483 -14.35 -25.71 -10.36
N ARG A 484 -13.07 -25.58 -10.68
CA ARG A 484 -11.98 -26.36 -10.09
C ARG A 484 -10.78 -25.45 -9.92
N ILE A 485 -10.45 -25.18 -8.66
CA ILE A 485 -9.39 -24.24 -8.31
C ILE A 485 -8.16 -25.02 -7.92
N LYS A 486 -7.02 -24.66 -8.50
CA LYS A 486 -5.74 -25.31 -8.21
C LYS A 486 -5.10 -24.58 -7.04
N CYS A 487 -4.85 -25.30 -5.96
CA CYS A 487 -4.27 -24.77 -4.74
C CYS A 487 -2.93 -25.45 -4.46
N LYS A 488 -2.03 -24.72 -3.81
CA LYS A 488 -0.85 -25.28 -3.16
C LYS A 488 -1.15 -25.54 -1.69
N TYR A 489 -0.42 -26.48 -1.11
CA TYR A 489 -0.48 -26.75 0.32
C TYR A 489 0.91 -27.05 0.88
N ALA A 490 1.06 -26.86 2.18
CA ALA A 490 2.21 -27.30 2.96
C ALA A 490 1.74 -27.86 4.31
N ILE A 491 2.25 -29.01 4.68
CA ILE A 491 2.03 -29.69 5.95
C ILE A 491 3.38 -29.79 6.62
N ILE A 492 3.52 -29.20 7.81
CA ILE A 492 4.77 -29.19 8.57
C ILE A 492 4.51 -29.94 9.87
N LEU A 493 5.34 -30.94 10.15
CA LEU A 493 5.20 -31.85 11.28
C LEU A 493 6.44 -31.76 12.17
N PHE A 494 6.18 -31.67 13.47
CA PHE A 494 7.17 -31.77 14.53
C PHE A 494 6.69 -32.77 15.58
N GLY A 495 7.60 -33.22 16.43
CA GLY A 495 7.22 -34.13 17.49
C GLY A 495 8.39 -34.72 18.24
N GLY A 496 8.03 -35.48 19.27
CA GLY A 496 8.95 -36.17 20.15
C GLY A 496 8.19 -37.27 20.89
N LYS A 497 8.84 -37.88 21.89
CA LYS A 497 8.23 -39.00 22.63
C LYS A 497 6.93 -38.54 23.32
N GLY A 498 5.79 -39.06 22.86
CA GLY A 498 4.48 -38.82 23.46
C GLY A 498 3.69 -37.62 22.92
N PHE A 499 4.17 -36.91 21.89
CA PHE A 499 3.41 -35.80 21.30
C PHE A 499 3.77 -35.54 19.83
N GLN A 500 2.84 -34.90 19.13
CA GLN A 500 3.00 -34.44 17.76
C GLN A 500 2.39 -33.05 17.59
N GLN A 501 3.05 -32.22 16.79
CA GLN A 501 2.60 -30.88 16.42
C GLN A 501 2.55 -30.79 14.90
N GLN A 502 1.50 -30.16 14.38
CA GLN A 502 1.27 -30.04 12.95
C GLN A 502 0.82 -28.64 12.59
N VAL A 503 1.30 -28.15 11.45
CA VAL A 503 0.83 -26.92 10.80
C VAL A 503 0.43 -27.27 9.38
N ILE A 504 -0.78 -26.90 8.98
CA ILE A 504 -1.32 -27.09 7.63
C ILE A 504 -1.59 -25.72 7.02
N LEU A 505 -1.08 -25.50 5.82
CA LEU A 505 -1.23 -24.28 5.05
C LEU A 505 -1.84 -24.63 3.69
N SER A 506 -2.79 -23.83 3.22
CA SER A 506 -3.38 -23.96 1.88
C SER A 506 -3.63 -22.60 1.26
N TRP A 507 -3.34 -22.45 -0.03
CA TRP A 507 -3.57 -21.20 -0.77
C TRP A 507 -3.74 -21.46 -2.26
N GLU A 508 -4.36 -20.52 -2.98
CA GLU A 508 -4.54 -20.59 -4.43
C GLU A 508 -3.18 -20.52 -5.18
N GLU A 509 -3.00 -21.35 -6.20
CA GLU A 509 -1.79 -21.33 -7.03
C GLU A 509 -1.77 -20.10 -7.95
N GLY A 510 -0.66 -19.36 -7.91
CA GLY A 510 -0.48 -18.15 -8.74
C GLY A 510 -0.86 -16.85 -8.06
N ASP A 511 -1.28 -16.89 -6.78
CA ASP A 511 -1.43 -15.69 -5.95
C ASP A 511 -0.07 -15.27 -5.33
N PRO A 512 0.56 -14.18 -5.82
CA PRO A 512 1.88 -13.75 -5.35
C PRO A 512 1.86 -13.17 -3.93
N TYR A 513 0.70 -12.70 -3.45
CA TYR A 513 0.58 -12.18 -2.08
C TYR A 513 0.39 -13.34 -1.10
N ALA A 514 -0.37 -14.37 -1.48
CA ALA A 514 -0.50 -15.56 -0.66
C ALA A 514 0.85 -16.26 -0.47
N GLU A 515 1.69 -16.36 -1.51
CA GLU A 515 3.05 -16.92 -1.37
C GLU A 515 3.90 -16.14 -0.36
N GLN A 516 3.85 -14.81 -0.37
CA GLN A 516 4.54 -13.98 0.63
C GLN A 516 4.00 -14.17 2.06
N ILE A 517 2.67 -14.31 2.21
CA ILE A 517 2.05 -14.60 3.50
C ILE A 517 2.56 -15.95 4.01
N ILE A 518 2.55 -16.98 3.17
CA ILE A 518 3.02 -18.33 3.52
C ILE A 518 4.48 -18.33 3.92
N ASP A 519 5.35 -17.65 3.16
CA ASP A 519 6.77 -17.55 3.50
C ASP A 519 6.97 -16.89 4.87
N ARG A 520 6.22 -15.82 5.16
CA ARG A 520 6.28 -15.16 6.47
C ARG A 520 5.77 -16.07 7.59
N ILE A 521 4.69 -16.81 7.36
CA ILE A 521 4.16 -17.79 8.33
C ILE A 521 5.22 -18.86 8.59
N ILE A 522 5.73 -19.52 7.55
CA ILE A 522 6.71 -20.62 7.66
C ILE A 522 7.95 -20.17 8.44
N ASN A 523 8.46 -18.97 8.16
CA ASN A 523 9.63 -18.41 8.86
C ASN A 523 9.34 -18.03 10.33
N SER A 524 8.07 -17.92 10.71
CA SER A 524 7.66 -17.60 12.09
C SER A 524 7.35 -18.84 12.94
N ILE A 525 7.25 -20.03 12.33
CA ILE A 525 6.87 -21.25 13.04
C ILE A 525 7.97 -21.62 14.02
N ASP A 526 7.60 -21.68 15.30
CA ASP A 526 8.43 -22.24 16.35
C ASP A 526 7.66 -23.21 17.24
N VAL A 527 8.36 -24.17 17.83
CA VAL A 527 7.75 -25.25 18.61
C VAL A 527 8.54 -25.54 19.87
N LYS A 528 7.82 -25.86 20.96
CA LYS A 528 8.44 -26.33 22.20
C LYS A 528 8.34 -27.84 22.31
N THR A 529 9.47 -28.48 22.57
CA THR A 529 9.59 -29.95 22.61
C THR A 529 9.45 -30.56 24.02
N GLN A 530 9.19 -29.74 25.03
CA GLN A 530 9.00 -30.18 26.42
C GLN A 530 7.49 -30.28 26.72
N VAL A 531 7.06 -31.50 27.10
CA VAL A 531 5.70 -31.85 27.55
C VAL A 531 5.60 -31.82 29.06
#